data_AF-A0A6M0C2F6-F1
#
_entry.id   AF-A0A6M0C2F6-F1
#
_cell.length_a   1.000
_cell.length_b   1.000
_cell.length_c   1.000
_cell.angle_alpha   90.00
_cell.angle_beta   90.00
_cell.angle_gamma   90.00
#
_symmetry.space_group_name_H-M   'P 1'
#
loop_
_entity.id
_entity.type
_entity.pdbx_description
1 polymer ?
#
loop_
_entity_poly.entity_id
_entity_poly.type
_entity_poly.pdbx_seq_one_letter_code
_entity_poly.pdbx_strand_id
1 'polypeptide(L)'
;IIYYGFNPHWIYTILKPGEDAIWLEVPFTSLPKSIGNLTEKDTSLDGKNLGFPLLQQHIVANKKFLEDNPVAQRWFELVQIPVADMNVESLLIKEGEDKPEDILRHAQEWIKNNQQKYDIWLEKARKAANSA
;
A
#
# COMPACT_ATOMS: atom_id res chain seq x y z
N ILE A 1 16.99 16.73 12.21
CA ILE A 1 15.51 16.80 12.37
C ILE A 1 15.05 15.39 12.75
N ILE A 2 14.13 15.28 13.71
CA ILE A 2 13.49 14.00 14.07
C ILE A 2 12.02 14.15 13.69
N TYR A 3 11.47 13.18 12.96
CA TYR A 3 10.07 13.17 12.58
C TYR A 3 9.50 11.76 12.66
N TYR A 4 8.17 11.69 12.77
CA TYR A 4 7.39 10.47 12.67
C TYR A 4 6.71 10.43 11.31
N GLY A 5 6.73 9.27 10.64
CA GLY A 5 6.11 9.07 9.34
C GLY A 5 5.63 7.63 9.16
N PHE A 6 4.74 7.43 8.19
CA PHE A 6 4.23 6.12 7.79
C PHE A 6 4.43 5.96 6.29
N ASN A 7 4.86 4.78 5.83
CA ASN A 7 5.06 4.49 4.42
C ASN A 7 3.83 3.70 3.92
N PRO A 8 3.09 4.16 2.88
CA PRO A 8 3.42 5.20 1.91
C PRO A 8 3.12 6.65 2.32
N HIS A 9 4.01 7.57 1.96
CA HIS A 9 3.88 9.02 2.08
C HIS A 9 4.93 9.77 1.21
N TRP A 10 4.60 10.97 0.73
CA TRP A 10 5.49 11.77 -0.16
C TRP A 10 6.88 12.00 0.41
N ILE A 11 7.02 12.10 1.74
CA ILE A 11 8.32 12.36 2.39
C ILE A 11 9.38 11.32 2.03
N TYR A 12 8.99 10.08 1.72
CA TYR A 12 9.92 9.00 1.34
C TYR A 12 10.43 9.12 -0.10
N THR A 13 9.90 10.05 -0.91
CA THR A 13 10.49 10.43 -2.20
C THR A 13 11.64 11.43 -2.05
N ILE A 14 11.65 12.18 -0.95
CA ILE A 14 12.63 13.25 -0.66
C ILE A 14 13.69 12.77 0.34
N LEU A 15 13.26 12.09 1.41
CA LEU A 15 14.11 11.53 2.44
C LEU A 15 14.12 10.00 2.29
N LYS A 16 15.04 9.49 1.47
CA LYS A 16 15.11 8.06 1.18
C LYS A 16 15.70 7.30 2.35
N PRO A 17 15.00 6.28 2.91
CA PRO A 17 15.55 5.46 3.97
C PRO A 17 16.84 4.75 3.52
N GLY A 18 17.89 4.84 4.32
CA GLY A 18 19.21 4.29 4.03
C GLY A 18 20.16 5.21 3.26
N GLU A 19 19.65 6.30 2.67
CA GLU A 19 20.46 7.31 1.98
C GLU A 19 20.42 8.64 2.75
N ASP A 20 19.23 9.24 2.90
CA ASP A 20 19.05 10.56 3.52
C ASP A 20 18.58 10.47 4.98
N ALA A 21 17.95 9.36 5.34
CA ALA A 21 17.36 9.14 6.66
C ALA A 21 17.55 7.69 7.13
N ILE A 22 17.57 7.50 8.45
CA ILE A 22 17.61 6.18 9.08
C ILE A 22 16.39 5.98 9.97
N TRP A 23 15.94 4.74 10.09
CA TRP A 23 14.94 4.36 11.09
C TRP A 23 15.60 4.31 12.48
N LEU A 24 14.92 4.89 13.47
CA LEU A 24 15.33 4.83 14.87
C LEU A 24 14.67 3.63 15.56
N GLU A 25 15.45 2.96 16.39
CA GLU A 25 14.98 1.83 17.19
C GLU A 25 14.30 2.30 18.47
N VAL A 26 13.37 1.50 18.98
CA VAL A 26 12.79 1.68 20.32
C VAL A 26 13.33 0.62 21.29
N PRO A 27 13.47 0.94 22.58
CA PRO A 27 14.00 0.00 23.56
C PRO A 27 13.06 -1.14 23.92
N PHE A 28 11.76 -1.01 23.62
CA PHE A 28 10.74 -2.03 23.83
C PHE A 28 9.47 -1.68 23.05
N THR A 29 8.67 -2.71 22.75
CA THR A 29 7.37 -2.57 22.08
C THR A 29 6.32 -2.05 23.05
N SER A 30 5.69 -0.93 22.71
CA SER A 30 4.63 -0.31 23.52
C SER A 30 3.53 0.23 22.62
N LEU A 31 2.57 -0.63 22.29
CA LEU A 31 1.43 -0.30 21.43
C LEU A 31 0.11 -0.40 22.20
N PRO A 32 -0.91 0.39 21.83
CA PRO A 32 -2.24 0.29 22.43
C PRO A 32 -2.80 -1.13 22.30
N LYS A 33 -3.41 -1.64 23.39
CA LYS A 33 -4.01 -2.98 23.42
C LYS A 33 -5.10 -3.19 22.37
N SER A 34 -5.71 -2.11 21.89
CA SER A 34 -6.71 -2.14 20.81
C SER A 34 -6.13 -2.59 19.46
N ILE A 35 -4.82 -2.48 19.27
CA ILE A 35 -4.11 -2.95 18.05
C ILE A 35 -3.69 -4.42 18.21
N GLY A 36 -3.92 -5.01 19.38
CA GLY A 36 -3.60 -6.40 19.72
C GLY A 36 -2.45 -6.52 20.71
N ASN A 37 -2.13 -7.77 21.08
CA ASN A 37 -1.02 -8.10 21.97
C ASN A 37 0.23 -8.39 21.14
N LEU A 38 0.82 -7.32 20.57
CA LEU A 38 2.03 -7.41 19.76
C LEU A 38 3.27 -7.51 20.65
N THR A 39 4.21 -8.34 20.22
CA THR A 39 5.50 -8.57 20.87
C THR A 39 6.62 -7.82 20.16
N GLU A 40 7.81 -7.79 20.76
CA GLU A 40 9.02 -7.26 20.10
C GLU A 40 9.31 -7.92 18.75
N LYS A 41 9.04 -9.23 18.64
CA LYS A 41 9.21 -9.95 17.37
C LYS A 41 8.31 -9.40 16.27
N ASP A 42 7.10 -8.95 16.62
CA ASP A 42 6.11 -8.45 15.65
C ASP A 42 6.45 -7.05 15.15
N THR A 43 7.21 -6.28 15.93
CA THR A 43 7.66 -4.92 15.59
C THR A 43 9.13 -4.85 15.18
N SER A 44 9.79 -6.00 15.04
CA SER A 44 11.18 -6.08 14.63
C SER A 44 11.32 -6.38 13.15
N LEU A 45 12.20 -5.62 12.49
CA LEU A 45 12.59 -5.83 11.10
C LEU A 45 14.12 -5.90 11.04
N ASP A 46 14.67 -6.95 10.42
CA ASP A 46 16.11 -7.17 10.29
C ASP A 46 16.89 -7.05 11.62
N GLY A 47 16.29 -7.54 12.70
CA GLY A 47 16.87 -7.52 14.05
C GLY A 47 16.75 -6.20 14.80
N LYS A 48 16.04 -5.21 14.23
CA LYS A 48 15.82 -3.89 14.84
C LYS A 48 14.38 -3.71 15.25
N ASN A 49 14.13 -3.31 16.50
CA ASN A 49 12.78 -3.01 16.95
C ASN A 49 12.36 -1.60 16.49
N LEU A 50 11.48 -1.52 15.50
CA LEU A 50 10.99 -0.25 14.95
C LEU A 50 9.77 0.30 15.71
N GLY A 51 9.27 -0.43 16.71
CA GLY A 51 8.15 -0.03 17.56
C GLY A 51 6.77 -0.18 16.91
N PHE A 52 6.70 -0.48 15.61
CA PHE A 52 5.47 -0.71 14.87
C PHE A 52 5.57 -2.01 14.06
N PRO A 53 4.47 -2.75 13.90
CA PRO A 53 4.45 -3.91 13.01
C PRO A 53 4.56 -3.47 11.56
N LEU A 54 4.99 -4.40 10.69
CA LEU A 54 4.85 -4.20 9.25
C LEU A 54 3.38 -4.06 8.89
N LEU A 55 2.99 -2.87 8.44
CA LEU A 55 1.63 -2.59 8.02
C LEU A 55 1.43 -3.05 6.57
N GLN A 56 0.35 -3.79 6.34
CA GLN A 56 -0.11 -4.17 5.01
C GLN A 56 -1.45 -3.50 4.74
N GLN A 57 -1.60 -2.96 3.52
CA GLN A 57 -2.87 -2.44 3.05
C GLN A 57 -3.59 -3.52 2.25
N HIS A 58 -4.88 -3.72 2.54
CA HIS A 58 -5.71 -4.73 1.89
C HIS A 58 -6.99 -4.10 1.35
N ILE A 59 -7.44 -4.61 0.21
CA ILE A 59 -8.78 -4.33 -0.30
C ILE A 59 -9.77 -5.14 0.54
N VAL A 60 -10.76 -4.47 1.12
CA VAL A 60 -11.85 -5.09 1.87
C VAL A 60 -13.16 -4.81 1.15
N ALA A 61 -13.97 -5.84 0.94
CA ALA A 61 -15.23 -5.74 0.24
C ALA A 61 -16.33 -6.54 0.94
N ASN A 62 -17.59 -6.16 0.69
CA ASN A 62 -18.76 -6.86 1.22
C ASN A 62 -18.85 -8.29 0.67
N LYS A 63 -19.08 -9.28 1.55
CA LYS A 63 -19.13 -10.70 1.15
C LYS A 63 -20.17 -11.00 0.07
N LYS A 64 -21.40 -10.49 0.25
CA LYS A 64 -22.49 -10.69 -0.72
C LYS A 64 -22.15 -10.08 -2.08
N PHE A 65 -21.53 -8.90 -2.08
CA PHE A 65 -21.04 -8.29 -3.33
C PHE A 65 -20.04 -9.20 -4.04
N LEU A 66 -19.10 -9.82 -3.33
CA LEU A 66 -18.11 -10.71 -3.93
C LEU A 66 -18.72 -12.01 -4.47
N GLU A 67 -19.69 -12.59 -3.74
CA GLU A 67 -20.46 -13.76 -4.20
C GLU A 67 -21.17 -13.48 -5.54
N ASP A 68 -21.78 -12.30 -5.66
CA ASP A 68 -22.48 -11.89 -6.88
C ASP A 68 -21.52 -11.40 -8.00
N ASN A 69 -20.24 -11.14 -7.68
CA ASN A 69 -19.25 -10.55 -8.59
C ASN A 69 -17.88 -11.27 -8.54
N PRO A 70 -17.79 -12.54 -8.99
CA PRO A 70 -16.56 -13.33 -8.90
C PRO A 70 -15.38 -12.73 -9.69
N VAL A 71 -15.65 -12.00 -10.77
CA VAL A 71 -14.61 -11.27 -11.52
C VAL A 71 -14.00 -10.15 -10.68
N ALA A 72 -14.84 -9.38 -9.97
CA ALA A 72 -14.37 -8.31 -9.09
C ALA A 72 -13.59 -8.87 -7.90
N GLN A 73 -14.08 -9.95 -7.29
CA GLN A 73 -13.36 -10.67 -6.25
C GLN A 73 -11.96 -11.07 -6.73
N ARG A 74 -11.89 -11.74 -7.89
CA ARG A 74 -10.60 -12.19 -8.40
C ARG A 74 -9.67 -11.04 -8.75
N TRP A 75 -10.20 -9.92 -9.24
CA TRP A 75 -9.40 -8.72 -9.50
C TRP A 75 -8.84 -8.13 -8.20
N PHE A 76 -9.64 -8.00 -7.13
CA PHE A 76 -9.17 -7.50 -5.84
C PHE A 76 -8.06 -8.37 -5.23
N GLU A 77 -8.10 -9.68 -5.42
CA GLU A 77 -7.05 -10.60 -4.97
C GLU A 77 -5.72 -10.42 -5.74
N LEU A 78 -5.77 -9.92 -6.96
CA LEU A 78 -4.62 -9.82 -7.86
C LEU A 78 -3.92 -8.46 -7.83
N VAL A 79 -4.68 -7.39 -7.59
CA VAL A 79 -4.16 -6.01 -7.65
C VAL A 79 -3.15 -5.79 -6.55
N GLN A 80 -1.97 -5.31 -6.95
CA GLN A 80 -0.89 -4.91 -6.06
C GLN A 80 -0.22 -3.66 -6.62
N ILE A 81 -0.31 -2.57 -5.85
CA ILE A 81 0.34 -1.30 -6.15
C ILE A 81 1.63 -1.22 -5.31
N PRO A 82 2.80 -1.01 -5.93
CA PRO A 82 4.04 -0.82 -5.20
C PRO A 82 3.99 0.39 -4.28
N VAL A 83 4.55 0.27 -3.06
CA VAL A 83 4.63 1.36 -2.09
C VAL A 83 5.37 2.58 -2.66
N ALA A 84 6.39 2.36 -3.50
CA ALA A 84 7.11 3.45 -4.17
C ALA A 84 6.18 4.28 -5.08
N ASP A 85 5.28 3.63 -5.82
CA ASP A 85 4.34 4.32 -6.71
C ASP A 85 3.31 5.12 -5.90
N MET A 86 2.89 4.58 -4.74
CA MET A 86 2.02 5.31 -3.80
C MET A 86 2.71 6.53 -3.18
N ASN A 87 4.04 6.48 -2.98
CA ASN A 87 4.82 7.62 -2.53
C ASN A 87 4.88 8.73 -3.59
N VAL A 88 5.02 8.35 -4.86
CA VAL A 88 4.98 9.28 -5.99
C VAL A 88 3.60 9.93 -6.11
N GLU A 89 2.52 9.14 -6.02
CA GLU A 89 1.15 9.70 -6.01
C GLU A 89 0.95 10.70 -4.86
N SER A 90 1.40 10.34 -3.66
CA SER A 90 1.33 11.24 -2.51
C SER A 90 2.11 12.54 -2.73
N LEU A 91 3.21 12.51 -3.50
CA LEU A 91 4.00 13.69 -3.82
C LEU A 91 3.26 14.61 -4.79
N LEU A 92 2.67 14.08 -5.86
CA LEU A 92 1.88 14.85 -6.82
C LEU A 92 0.75 15.60 -6.12
N ILE A 93 0.02 14.91 -5.24
CA ILE A 93 -1.02 15.52 -4.39
C ILE A 93 -0.43 16.65 -3.52
N LYS A 94 0.73 16.41 -2.90
CA LYS A 94 1.41 17.41 -2.06
C LYS A 94 1.88 18.64 -2.85
N GLU A 95 2.16 18.49 -4.13
CA GLU A 95 2.59 19.54 -5.06
C GLU A 95 1.43 20.30 -5.71
N GLY A 96 0.18 19.87 -5.46
CA GLY A 96 -1.03 20.61 -5.82
C GLY A 96 -1.92 19.92 -6.85
N GLU A 97 -1.58 18.69 -7.28
CA GLU A 97 -2.42 17.85 -8.14
C GLU A 97 -3.40 17.03 -7.29
N ASP A 98 -4.26 17.71 -6.51
CA ASP A 98 -5.11 17.12 -5.45
C ASP A 98 -6.60 17.05 -5.79
N LYS A 99 -6.98 17.38 -7.03
CA LYS A 99 -8.38 17.36 -7.48
C LYS A 99 -8.77 15.97 -8.00
N PRO A 100 -10.07 15.59 -7.94
CA PRO A 100 -10.52 14.30 -8.46
C PRO A 100 -10.09 14.00 -9.90
N GLU A 101 -10.04 15.02 -10.76
CA GLU A 101 -9.59 14.87 -12.15
C GLU A 101 -8.10 14.56 -12.25
N ASP A 102 -7.29 15.12 -11.36
CA ASP A 102 -5.85 14.84 -11.28
C ASP A 102 -5.61 13.41 -10.80
N ILE A 103 -6.25 12.99 -9.72
CA ILE A 103 -6.14 11.61 -9.21
C ILE A 103 -6.55 10.58 -10.27
N LEU A 104 -7.63 10.86 -11.01
CA LEU A 104 -8.06 9.99 -12.09
C LEU A 104 -7.01 9.94 -13.22
N ARG A 105 -6.45 11.09 -13.60
CA ARG A 105 -5.37 11.17 -14.59
C ARG A 105 -4.14 10.37 -14.13
N HIS A 106 -3.69 10.51 -12.89
CA HIS A 106 -2.54 9.75 -12.36
C HIS A 106 -2.79 8.25 -12.39
N ALA A 107 -3.99 7.81 -12.00
CA ALA A 107 -4.36 6.40 -12.06
C ALA A 107 -4.33 5.85 -13.50
N GLN A 108 -4.82 6.63 -14.47
CA GLN A 108 -4.77 6.27 -15.89
C GLN A 108 -3.34 6.23 -16.43
N GLU A 109 -2.50 7.19 -16.05
CA GLU A 109 -1.07 7.22 -16.41
C GLU A 109 -0.32 6.04 -15.80
N TRP A 110 -0.58 5.70 -14.53
CA TRP A 110 -0.02 4.52 -13.88
C TRP A 110 -0.42 3.24 -14.62
N ILE A 111 -1.70 3.09 -14.99
CA ILE A 111 -2.18 1.95 -15.79
C ILE A 111 -1.45 1.90 -17.12
N LYS A 112 -1.34 3.01 -17.85
CA LYS A 112 -0.65 3.07 -19.13
C LYS A 112 0.82 2.64 -19.02
N ASN A 113 1.50 3.07 -17.96
CA ASN A 113 2.90 2.72 -17.69
C ASN A 113 3.07 1.27 -17.18
N ASN A 114 1.99 0.66 -16.70
CA ASN A 114 1.96 -0.72 -16.19
C ASN A 114 1.00 -1.61 -17.01
N GLN A 115 0.78 -1.29 -18.29
CA GLN A 115 -0.31 -1.84 -19.08
C GLN A 115 -0.33 -3.37 -19.10
N GLN A 116 0.83 -3.99 -19.33
CA GLN A 116 0.95 -5.46 -19.34
C GLN A 116 0.54 -6.08 -18.00
N LYS A 117 0.95 -5.49 -16.87
CA LYS A 117 0.60 -5.96 -15.52
C LYS A 117 -0.90 -5.85 -15.30
N TYR A 118 -1.47 -4.70 -15.66
CA TYR A 118 -2.89 -4.43 -15.54
C TYR A 118 -3.74 -5.38 -16.40
N ASP A 119 -3.33 -5.61 -17.65
CA ASP A 119 -4.00 -6.53 -18.57
C ASP A 119 -3.97 -7.97 -18.08
N ILE A 120 -2.84 -8.42 -17.51
CA ILE A 120 -2.73 -9.75 -16.88
C ILE A 120 -3.73 -9.90 -15.72
N TRP A 121 -3.89 -8.86 -14.90
CA TRP A 121 -4.89 -8.88 -13.82
C TRP A 121 -6.31 -9.01 -14.38
N LEU A 122 -6.65 -8.22 -15.40
CA LEU A 122 -7.96 -8.27 -16.04
C LEU A 122 -8.24 -9.62 -16.71
N GLU A 123 -7.27 -10.18 -17.43
CA GLU A 123 -7.41 -11.48 -18.08
C GLU A 123 -7.68 -12.59 -17.05
N LYS A 124 -6.89 -12.64 -15.98
CA LYS A 124 -7.06 -13.61 -14.90
C LYS A 124 -8.38 -13.42 -14.16
N ALA A 125 -8.80 -12.18 -13.91
CA ALA A 125 -10.05 -11.87 -13.26
C ALA A 125 -11.26 -12.31 -14.09
N ARG A 126 -11.27 -12.02 -15.40
CA ARG A 126 -12.36 -12.41 -16.31
C ARG A 126 -12.53 -13.93 -16.43
N LYS A 127 -11.43 -14.69 -16.34
CA LYS A 127 -11.49 -16.16 -16.34
C LYS A 127 -12.27 -16.73 -15.14
N ALA A 128 -12.38 -16.01 -14.03
CA ALA A 128 -13.18 -16.44 -12.89
C ALA A 128 -14.67 -16.57 -13.21
N ALA A 129 -15.20 -15.80 -14.18
CA ALA A 129 -16.58 -15.95 -14.65
C ALA A 129 -16.84 -17.27 -15.39
N ASN A 130 -15.79 -17.91 -15.93
CA ASN A 130 -15.90 -19.17 -16.69
C ASN A 130 -15.68 -20.41 -15.80
N SER A 131 -15.41 -20.23 -14.51
CA SER A 131 -15.16 -21.30 -13.54
C SER A 131 -16.20 -21.38 -12.42
N ALA A 132 -17.16 -20.45 -12.42
CA ALA A 132 -18.34 -20.43 -11.55
C ALA A 132 -19.53 -21.06 -12.29
#